data_AF-A0A392T1N2-F1
#
_entry.id   AF-A0A392T1N2-F1
#
_cell.length_a   1.000
_cell.length_b   1.000
_cell.length_c   1.000
_cell.angle_alpha   90.00
_cell.angle_beta   90.00
_cell.angle_gamma   90.00
#
_symmetry.space_group_name_H-M   'P 1'
#
loop_
_entity.id
_entity.type
_entity.pdbx_description
1 polymer ?
#
loop_
_entity_poly.entity_id
_entity_poly.type
_entity_poly.pdbx_seq_one_letter_code
_entity_poly.pdbx_strand_id
1 'polypeptide(L)' 'MIQKANAHRRDFSFAVGDLVLVRLQPYRQSSVRQHKHHKLSKRYYGPYPVIERIGPVAYKLQLPSESRIHP' A
#
# COMPACT_ATOMS: atom_id res chain seq x y z
N MET A 1 -24.88 -15.27 14.97
CA MET A 1 -23.45 -15.01 15.31
C MET A 1 -22.64 -14.42 14.15
N ILE A 2 -22.72 -15.00 12.93
CA ILE A 2 -21.87 -14.61 11.78
C ILE A 2 -22.13 -13.17 11.27
N GLN A 3 -23.40 -12.73 11.22
CA GLN A 3 -23.74 -11.36 10.78
C GLN A 3 -23.09 -10.26 11.63
N LYS A 4 -23.00 -10.42 12.95
CA LYS A 4 -22.40 -9.43 13.85
C LYS A 4 -20.88 -9.38 13.70
N ALA A 5 -20.23 -10.51 13.43
CA ALA A 5 -18.78 -10.61 13.20
C ALA A 5 -18.34 -9.99 11.87
N ASN A 6 -19.20 -10.03 10.85
CA ASN A 6 -18.91 -9.50 9.51
C ASN A 6 -19.44 -8.08 9.29
N ALA A 7 -20.09 -7.46 10.28
CA ALA A 7 -20.75 -6.17 10.13
C ALA A 7 -19.84 -5.02 9.64
N HIS A 8 -18.53 -5.13 9.86
CA HIS A 8 -17.53 -4.13 9.42
C HIS A 8 -16.74 -4.56 8.19
N ARG A 9 -16.95 -5.77 7.65
CA ARG A 9 -16.29 -6.19 6.42
C ARG A 9 -16.98 -5.49 5.25
N ARG A 10 -16.18 -4.82 4.43
CA ARG A 10 -16.65 -4.14 3.22
C ARG A 10 -15.76 -4.59 2.09
N ASP A 11 -16.37 -4.98 0.99
CA ASP A 11 -15.64 -5.17 -0.26
C ASP A 11 -15.27 -3.79 -0.78
N PHE A 12 -13.97 -3.54 -0.88
CA PHE A 12 -13.43 -2.26 -1.32
C PHE A 12 -12.42 -2.50 -2.44
N SER A 13 -12.59 -1.79 -3.54
CA SER A 13 -11.69 -1.85 -4.70
C SER A 13 -11.29 -0.44 -5.09
N PHE A 14 -10.05 -0.30 -5.59
CA PHE A 14 -9.53 0.97 -6.09
C PHE A 14 -9.70 1.04 -7.61
N ALA A 15 -9.95 2.25 -8.12
CA ALA A 15 -9.95 2.55 -9.55
C ALA A 15 -8.58 3.06 -10.01
N VAL A 16 -8.34 3.03 -11.32
CA VAL A 16 -7.17 3.68 -11.92
C VAL A 16 -7.30 5.19 -11.72
N GLY A 17 -6.23 5.83 -11.25
CA GLY A 17 -6.19 7.24 -10.88
C GLY A 17 -6.42 7.52 -9.39
N ASP A 18 -6.92 6.55 -8.62
CA ASP A 18 -7.10 6.73 -7.18
C ASP A 18 -5.75 6.90 -6.48
N LEU A 19 -5.69 7.82 -5.52
CA LEU A 19 -4.52 8.02 -4.66
C LEU A 19 -4.62 7.09 -3.45
N VAL A 20 -3.69 6.15 -3.36
CA VAL A 20 -3.67 5.14 -2.29
C VAL A 20 -2.42 5.24 -1.44
N LEU A 21 -2.56 4.92 -0.16
CA LEU A 21 -1.43 4.79 0.75
C LEU A 21 -0.94 3.34 0.80
N VAL A 22 0.37 3.13 0.70
CA VAL A 22 0.96 1.80 0.68
C VAL A 22 1.51 1.43 2.04
N ARG A 23 1.22 0.22 2.51
CA ARG A 23 1.84 -0.34 3.72
C ARG A 23 3.10 -1.09 3.34
N LEU A 24 4.25 -0.56 3.74
CA LEU A 24 5.56 -1.17 3.48
C LEU A 24 6.09 -1.89 4.71
N GLN A 25 6.97 -2.87 4.49
CA GLN A 25 7.70 -3.54 5.57
C GLN A 25 9.01 -2.78 5.86
N PRO A 26 9.15 -2.08 7.01
CA PRO A 26 10.24 -1.13 7.23
C PRO A 26 11.65 -1.72 7.16
N TYR A 27 11.79 -3.00 7.52
CA TYR A 27 13.08 -3.70 7.53
C TYR A 27 13.47 -4.33 6.20
N ARG A 28 12.54 -4.42 5.23
CA ARG A 28 12.77 -5.03 3.92
C ARG A 28 12.69 -4.04 2.76
N GLN A 29 11.91 -2.97 2.92
CA GLN A 29 11.52 -2.05 1.85
C GLN A 29 11.87 -0.61 2.23
N SER A 30 13.15 -0.37 2.53
CA SER A 30 13.69 0.95 2.92
C SER A 30 13.96 1.87 1.73
N SER A 31 13.93 1.35 0.51
CA SER A 31 14.23 2.04 -0.75
C SER A 31 13.20 3.12 -1.11
N VAL A 32 11.93 2.90 -0.76
CA VAL A 32 10.85 3.87 -1.02
C VAL A 32 11.00 5.12 -0.18
N ARG A 33 11.43 4.95 1.08
CA ARG A 33 11.72 6.03 2.00
C ARG A 33 12.61 5.55 3.13
N GLN A 34 13.81 6.12 3.22
CA GLN A 34 14.70 5.86 4.35
C GLN A 34 14.24 6.64 5.58
N HIS A 35 14.18 5.96 6.72
CA HIS A 35 13.90 6.56 8.01
C HIS A 35 15.06 6.29 8.96
N LYS A 36 15.53 7.33 9.65
CA LYS A 36 16.59 7.22 10.66
C LYS A 36 16.19 6.31 11.84
N HIS A 37 14.89 6.23 12.15
CA HIS A 37 14.35 5.43 13.23
C HIS A 37 13.15 4.59 12.76
N HIS A 38 13.33 3.28 12.63
CA HIS A 38 12.27 2.37 12.17
C HIS A 38 11.05 2.32 13.11
N LYS A 39 11.26 2.43 14.43
CA LYS A 39 10.17 2.37 15.42
C LYS A 39 9.19 3.55 15.35
N LEU A 40 9.66 4.70 14.89
CA LEU A 40 8.86 5.91 14.70
C LEU A 40 8.49 6.14 13.22
N SER A 41 8.73 5.16 12.36
CA SER A 41 8.38 5.26 10.94
C SER A 41 6.86 5.22 10.74
N LYS A 42 6.40 5.86 9.67
CA LYS A 42 4.97 5.82 9.31
C LYS A 42 4.59 4.40 8.92
N ARG A 43 3.38 3.97 9.29
CA ARG A 43 2.84 2.66 8.88
C ARG A 43 2.47 2.62 7.41
N TYR A 44 2.00 3.74 6.87
CA TYR A 44 1.61 3.89 5.47
C TYR A 44 2.40 5.03 4.81
N TYR A 45 2.70 4.85 3.53
CA TYR A 45 3.60 5.71 2.75
C TYR A 45 2.88 6.20 1.51
N GLY A 46 3.02 7.51 1.27
CA GLY A 46 2.71 8.24 0.03
C GLY A 46 1.28 8.08 -0.49
N PRO A 47 0.62 9.14 -0.96
CA PRO A 47 -0.45 8.94 -1.93
C PRO A 47 0.22 8.60 -3.27
N TYR A 48 0.11 7.34 -3.69
CA TYR A 48 0.56 6.91 -5.01
C TYR A 48 -0.66 6.68 -5.89
N PRO A 49 -0.67 7.20 -7.13
CA PRO A 49 -1.75 6.93 -8.05
C PRO A 49 -1.70 5.47 -8.52
N VAL A 50 -2.86 4.83 -8.58
CA VAL A 50 -3.03 3.52 -9.22
C VAL A 50 -2.94 3.72 -10.73
N ILE A 51 -1.94 3.11 -11.37
CA ILE A 51 -1.76 3.16 -12.83
C ILE A 51 -2.62 2.10 -13.51
N GLU A 52 -2.71 0.91 -12.89
CA GLU A 52 -3.32 -0.25 -13.53
C GLU A 52 -3.84 -1.22 -12.47
N ARG A 53 -4.95 -1.89 -12.77
CA ARG A 53 -5.47 -3.00 -11.97
C ARG A 53 -5.05 -4.32 -12.60
N ILE A 54 -4.06 -4.98 -11.99
CA ILE A 54 -3.52 -6.26 -12.47
C ILE A 54 -4.48 -7.42 -12.13
N GLY A 55 -5.20 -7.32 -11.01
CA GLY A 55 -6.18 -8.33 -10.60
C GLY A 55 -7.18 -7.82 -9.57
N PRO A 56 -8.04 -8.70 -9.02
CA PRO A 56 -9.05 -8.30 -8.05
C PRO A 56 -8.49 -7.57 -6.83
N VAL A 57 -7.29 -7.99 -6.38
CA VAL A 57 -6.60 -7.50 -5.17
C VAL A 57 -5.19 -6.94 -5.48
N ALA A 58 -4.77 -6.95 -6.76
CA ALA A 58 -3.43 -6.56 -7.18
C ALA A 58 -3.47 -5.31 -8.07
N TYR A 59 -2.70 -4.29 -7.69
CA TYR A 59 -2.69 -2.99 -8.35
C TYR A 59 -1.25 -2.56 -8.62
N LYS A 60 -1.02 -1.94 -9.78
CA LYS A 60 0.24 -1.30 -10.14
C LYS A 60 0.19 0.16 -9.72
N LEU A 61 1.19 0.60 -8.98
CA LEU A 61 1.27 1.95 -8.44
C LEU A 61 2.41 2.72 -9.09
N GLN A 62 2.23 4.04 -9.23
CA GLN A 62 3.32 4.92 -9.66
C GLN A 62 4.25 5.22 -8.49
N LEU A 63 5.19 4.31 -8.23
CA LEU A 63 6.23 4.49 -7.24
C LEU A 63 7.42 5.25 -7.84
N PRO A 64 8.21 5.98 -7.02
CA PRO A 64 9.47 6.57 -7.47
C PRO A 64 10.43 5.50 -8.01
N SER A 65 11.20 5.82 -9.05
CA SER A 65 12.14 4.91 -9.72
C SER A 65 13.15 4.25 -8.77
N GLU A 66 13.52 4.95 -7.70
CA GLU A 66 14.44 4.48 -6.65
C GLU A 66 13.84 3.37 -5.76
N SER A 67 12.53 3.13 -5.87
CA SER A 67 11.78 2.18 -5.04
C SER A 67 12.06 0.73 -5.43
N ARG A 68 13.14 0.16 -4.92
CA ARG A 68 13.45 -1.28 -4.99
C ARG A 68 12.61 -2.07 -3.98
N ILE A 69 11.32 -2.25 -4.24
CA ILE A 69 10.40 -3.05 -3.40
C ILE A 69 10.45 -4.54 -3.77
N HIS A 70 10.76 -4.82 -5.04
CA HIS A 70 11.02 -6.14 -5.56
C HIS A 70 12.54 -6.28 -5.82
N PRO A 71 13.15 -7.42 -5.49
CA PRO A 71 14.53 -7.72 -5.86
C PRO A 71 14.70 -7.81 -7.37
#